data_AF-A0AAW5FG24-F1
#
_entry.id   AF-A0AAW5FG24-F1
#
_cell.length_a   1.000
_cell.length_b   1.000
_cell.length_c   1.000
_cell.angle_alpha   90.00
_cell.angle_beta   90.00
_cell.angle_gamma   90.00
#
_symmetry.space_group_name_H-M   'P 1'
#
loop_
_entity.id
_entity.type
_entity.pdbx_description
1 polymer ?
#
loop_
_entity_poly.entity_id
_entity_poly.type
_entity_poly.pdbx_seq_one_letter_code
_entity_poly.pdbx_strand_id
1 'polypeptide(L)' 'MGQVLHGCATTTEAVRRAIQNSQESLRALAKRYGINQKTVAKWKQRETVA' A
#
# COMPACT_ATOMS: atom_id res chain seq x y z
N MET A 1 6.51 -5.79 -16.93
CA MET A 1 7.18 -4.54 -16.46
C MET A 1 7.81 -4.87 -15.12
N GLY A 2 9.13 -4.87 -15.00
CA GLY A 2 9.81 -5.27 -13.76
C GLY A 2 9.57 -4.24 -12.65
N GLN A 3 9.22 -4.71 -11.46
CA GLN A 3 9.00 -3.88 -10.28
C GLN A 3 10.36 -3.37 -9.77
N VAL A 4 10.84 -2.24 -10.31
CA VAL A 4 12.08 -1.60 -9.86
C VAL A 4 11.76 -0.76 -8.62
N LEU A 5 11.95 -1.37 -7.45
CA LEU A 5 11.82 -0.69 -6.17
C LEU A 5 13.20 -0.38 -5.61
N HIS A 6 13.31 0.77 -4.96
CA HIS A 6 14.48 1.09 -4.16
C HIS A 6 14.67 0.04 -3.05
N GLY A 7 15.92 -0.31 -2.70
CA GLY A 7 16.21 -1.36 -1.71
C GLY A 7 15.64 -1.12 -0.30
N CYS A 8 15.26 0.12 0.02
CA CYS A 8 14.60 0.49 1.28
C CYS A 8 13.08 0.72 1.13
N ALA A 9 12.47 0.32 0.02
CA ALA A 9 11.04 0.50 -0.18
C ALA A 9 10.23 -0.49 0.67
N THR A 10 9.59 0.01 1.72
CA THR A 10 8.72 -0.79 2.60
C THR A 10 7.40 -1.22 1.93
N THR A 11 6.89 -0.41 0.99
CA THR A 11 5.61 -0.68 0.33
C THR A 11 5.83 -1.10 -1.12
N THR A 12 5.75 -2.40 -1.38
CA THR A 12 5.81 -2.99 -2.73
C THR A 12 4.52 -2.75 -3.50
N GLU A 13 4.53 -2.89 -4.83
CA GLU A 13 3.29 -2.74 -5.61
C GLU A 13 2.24 -3.80 -5.22
N ALA A 14 2.65 -4.99 -4.78
CA ALA A 14 1.73 -5.99 -4.24
C ALA A 14 0.94 -5.46 -3.02
N VAL A 15 1.63 -4.80 -2.08
CA VAL A 15 0.98 -4.18 -0.91
C VAL A 15 0.07 -3.02 -1.33
N ARG A 16 0.50 -2.21 -2.31
CA ARG A 16 -0.32 -1.09 -2.82
C ARG A 16 -1.61 -1.58 -3.48
N ARG A 17 -1.53 -2.62 -4.32
CA ARG A 17 -2.68 -3.30 -4.92
C ARG A 17 -3.60 -3.90 -3.87
N ALA A 18 -3.04 -4.55 -2.85
CA ALA A 18 -3.83 -5.11 -1.76
C ALA A 18 -4.58 -4.03 -0.95
N ILE A 19 -3.97 -2.86 -0.75
CA ILE A 19 -4.61 -1.73 -0.08
C ILE A 19 -5.75 -1.14 -0.91
N GLN A 20 -5.56 -0.97 -2.22
CA GLN A 20 -6.61 -0.46 -3.13
C GLN A 20 -7.83 -1.39 -3.18
N ASN A 21 -7.61 -2.70 -3.30
CA ASN A 21 -8.69 -3.68 -3.45
C ASN A 21 -9.38 -4.04 -2.12
N SER A 22 -8.87 -3.57 -0.97
CA SER A 22 -9.40 -3.94 0.33
C SER A 22 -10.52 -2.99 0.81
N GLN A 23 -11.62 -3.59 1.25
CA GLN A 23 -12.73 -2.91 1.94
C GLN A 23 -12.46 -2.69 3.43
N GLU A 24 -11.35 -3.24 3.96
CA GLU A 24 -10.98 -3.10 5.37
C GLU A 24 -10.72 -1.64 5.74
N SER A 25 -10.85 -1.35 7.05
CA SER A 25 -10.53 -0.04 7.60
C SER A 25 -9.03 0.28 7.49
N LEU A 26 -8.70 1.57 7.44
CA LEU A 26 -7.31 2.04 7.37
C LEU A 26 -6.46 1.52 8.54
N ARG A 27 -7.07 1.39 9.73
CA ARG A 27 -6.41 0.90 10.94
C ARG A 27 -6.05 -0.58 10.84
N ALA A 28 -6.92 -1.40 10.27
CA ALA A 28 -6.66 -2.82 10.05
C ALA A 28 -5.50 -3.04 9.07
N LEU A 29 -5.54 -2.34 7.94
CA LEU A 29 -4.49 -2.39 6.92
C LEU A 29 -3.14 -1.87 7.44
N ALA A 30 -3.15 -0.78 8.21
CA ALA A 30 -1.96 -0.23 8.85
C ALA A 30 -1.29 -1.25 9.79
N LYS A 31 -2.10 -1.92 10.63
CA LYS A 31 -1.60 -2.97 11.54
C LYS A 31 -1.05 -4.18 10.77
N ARG A 32 -1.75 -4.61 9.71
CA ARG A 32 -1.38 -5.79 8.90
C ARG A 32 -0.07 -5.62 8.16
N TYR A 33 0.15 -4.45 7.56
CA TYR A 33 1.35 -4.16 6.77
C TYR A 33 2.44 -3.40 7.53
N GLY A 34 2.23 -3.06 8.81
CA GLY A 34 3.19 -2.33 9.63
C GLY A 34 3.48 -0.91 9.11
N ILE A 35 2.52 -0.28 8.42
CA ILE A 35 2.67 1.04 7.82
C ILE A 35 1.70 2.05 8.45
N ASN A 36 2.02 3.34 8.34
CA ASN A 36 1.16 4.39 8.85
C ASN A 36 -0.20 4.43 8.12
N GLN A 37 -1.29 4.69 8.85
CA GLN A 37 -2.64 4.86 8.30
C GLN A 37 -2.70 5.95 7.22
N LYS A 38 -1.89 7.01 7.33
CA LYS A 38 -1.78 8.04 6.28
C LYS A 38 -1.25 7.47 4.96
N THR A 39 -0.32 6.52 5.03
CA THR A 39 0.21 5.81 3.85
C THR A 39 -0.85 4.92 3.23
N VAL A 40 -1.63 4.21 4.04
CA VAL A 40 -2.77 3.41 3.57
C VAL A 40 -3.80 4.31 2.87
N ALA A 41 -4.18 5.42 3.49
CA ALA A 41 -5.14 6.37 2.93
C ALA A 41 -4.67 6.95 1.59
N LYS A 42 -3.37 7.29 1.49
CA LYS A 42 -2.76 7.75 0.24
C LYS A 42 -2.86 6.71 -0.86
N TRP A 43 -2.53 5.46 -0.58
CA TRP A 43 -2.57 4.39 -1.59
C TRP A 43 -3.99 4.01 -1.99
N LYS A 44 -4.95 4.10 -1.07
CA LYS A 44 -6.37 3.82 -1.35
C LYS A 44 -7.01 4.87 -2.27
N GLN A 45 -6.51 6.11 -2.25
CA GLN A 45 -7.00 7.22 -3.09
C GLN A 45 -6.25 7.34 -4.44
N ARG A 46 -5.12 6.66 -4.61
CA ARG A 46 -4.38 6.66 -5.87
C ARG A 46 -5.17 5.86 -6.90
N GLU A 47 -5.19 6.32 -8.15
CA GLU A 47 -5.78 5.56 -9.26
C GLU A 47 -4.81 4.49 -9.77
N THR A 48 -3.51 4.78 -9.72
CA THR A 48 -2.47 3.90 -10.23
C THR A 48 -1.56 3.36 -9.13
N VAL A 49 -1.24 2.07 -9.26
CA VAL A 49 -0.25 1.35 -8.46
C VAL A 49 0.81 0.84 -9.42
N ALA A 50 1.92 1.55 -9.48
CA ALA A 50 3.15 1.16 -10.15
C ALA A 50 4.19 0.77 -9.10
#